data_AF-A0A920FAQ2-F1
#
_entry.id   AF-A0A920FAQ2-F1
#
_cell.length_a   1.000
_cell.length_b   1.000
_cell.length_c   1.000
_cell.angle_alpha   90.00
_cell.angle_beta   90.00
_cell.angle_gamma   90.00
#
_symmetry.space_group_name_H-M   'P 1'
#
loop_
_entity.id
_entity.type
_entity.pdbx_description
1 polymer ?
#
loop_
_entity_poly.entity_id
_entity_poly.type
_entity_poly.pdbx_seq_one_letter_code
_entity_poly.pdbx_strand_id
1 'polypeptide(L)'
;MELGRQYSLEHFDCPLDVRVQASDAVGDQILMEGNAAVGLGCVYAGATVAAWYPITPSTSVAEAFDMYCHKLRVDKETGKRSSR
;
A
#
# COMPACT_ATOMS: atom_id res chain seq x y z
N MET A 1 -22.23 4.53 -12.00
CA MET A 1 -22.42 3.39 -11.09
C MET A 1 -23.84 2.85 -11.09
N GLU A 2 -24.87 3.67 -11.36
CA GLU A 2 -26.28 3.23 -11.35
C GLU A 2 -26.61 2.11 -12.35
N LEU A 3 -26.11 2.21 -13.59
CA LEU A 3 -26.39 1.22 -14.65
C LEU A 3 -25.94 -0.20 -14.26
N GLY A 4 -24.76 -0.33 -13.65
CA GLY A 4 -24.26 -1.63 -13.19
C GLY A 4 -25.11 -2.21 -12.06
N ARG A 5 -25.55 -1.35 -11.13
CA ARG A 5 -26.45 -1.76 -10.04
C ARG A 5 -27.81 -2.22 -10.57
N GLN A 6 -28.42 -1.47 -11.49
CA GLN A 6 -29.71 -1.83 -12.10
C GLN A 6 -29.63 -3.16 -12.85
N TYR A 7 -28.62 -3.33 -13.70
CA TYR A 7 -28.39 -4.60 -14.39
C TYR A 7 -28.25 -5.77 -13.42
N SER A 8 -27.53 -5.59 -12.31
CA SER A 8 -27.42 -6.63 -11.28
C SER A 8 -28.78 -6.99 -10.64
N LEU A 9 -29.62 -6.00 -10.34
CA LEU A 9 -30.95 -6.21 -9.75
C LEU A 9 -31.94 -6.87 -10.70
N GLU A 10 -31.81 -6.63 -12.01
CA GLU A 10 -32.71 -7.15 -13.04
C GLU A 10 -32.34 -8.56 -13.49
N HIS A 11 -31.05 -8.91 -13.45
CA HIS A 11 -30.54 -10.16 -14.04
C HIS A 11 -30.02 -11.19 -13.04
N PHE A 12 -29.87 -10.84 -11.76
CA PHE A 12 -29.42 -11.76 -10.71
C PHE A 12 -30.34 -11.69 -9.50
N ASP A 13 -30.41 -12.79 -8.75
CA ASP A 13 -31.11 -12.83 -7.46
C ASP A 13 -30.38 -11.93 -6.47
N CYS A 14 -30.92 -10.74 -6.28
CA CYS A 14 -30.40 -9.72 -5.40
C CYS A 14 -31.31 -9.53 -4.17
N PRO A 15 -30.73 -9.25 -2.99
CA PRO A 15 -29.29 -9.12 -2.74
C PRO A 15 -28.58 -10.48 -2.78
N LEU A 16 -27.33 -10.48 -3.25
CA LEU A 16 -26.48 -11.67 -3.23
C LEU A 16 -26.35 -12.24 -1.80
N ASP A 17 -26.17 -13.56 -1.69
CA ASP A 17 -25.98 -14.26 -0.41
C ASP A 17 -24.77 -13.72 0.36
N VAL A 18 -23.70 -13.39 -0.35
CA VAL A 18 -22.51 -12.76 0.21
C VAL A 18 -22.74 -11.26 0.29
N ARG A 19 -22.65 -10.72 1.51
CA ARG A 19 -22.79 -9.29 1.76
C ARG A 19 -21.60 -8.75 2.52
N VAL A 20 -21.20 -7.53 2.15
CA VAL A 20 -20.28 -6.76 2.96
C VAL A 20 -21.00 -6.32 4.23
N GLN A 21 -20.27 -6.34 5.34
CA GLN A 21 -20.74 -5.85 6.63
C GLN A 21 -19.71 -4.87 7.18
N ALA A 22 -20.19 -3.89 7.95
CA ALA A 22 -19.29 -3.04 8.71
C ALA A 22 -18.52 -3.91 9.72
N SER A 23 -17.22 -3.67 9.84
CA SER A 23 -16.32 -4.40 10.71
C SER A 23 -15.27 -3.46 11.28
N ASP A 24 -14.94 -3.63 12.56
CA ASP A 24 -13.87 -2.92 13.26
C ASP A 24 -12.65 -3.84 13.50
N ALA A 25 -12.48 -4.87 12.66
CA ALA A 25 -11.43 -5.88 12.83
C ALA A 25 -10.00 -5.32 12.68
N VAL A 26 -9.84 -4.12 12.12
CA VAL A 26 -8.54 -3.46 12.01
C VAL A 26 -8.12 -2.81 13.34
N GLY A 27 -9.07 -2.29 14.13
CA GLY A 27 -8.79 -1.62 15.40
C GLY A 27 -7.70 -0.55 15.28
N ASP A 28 -6.71 -0.60 16.19
CA ASP A 28 -5.55 0.31 16.22
C ASP A 28 -4.42 -0.08 15.23
N GLN A 29 -4.66 -1.01 14.31
CA GLN A 29 -3.67 -1.46 13.33
C GLN A 29 -3.78 -0.70 11.99
N ILE A 30 -2.77 -0.85 11.14
CA ILE A 30 -2.77 -0.28 9.79
C ILE A 30 -2.82 -1.42 8.79
N LEU A 31 -3.76 -1.36 7.84
CA LEU A 31 -3.77 -2.26 6.68
C LEU A 31 -2.71 -1.79 5.68
N MET A 32 -1.78 -2.69 5.33
CA MET A 32 -0.65 -2.37 4.46
C MET A 32 -0.39 -3.50 3.47
N GLU A 33 0.07 -3.15 2.27
CA GLU A 33 0.54 -4.11 1.26
C GLU A 33 1.94 -4.63 1.63
N GLY A 34 2.24 -5.89 1.29
CA GLY A 34 3.45 -6.58 1.75
C GLY A 34 4.75 -5.95 1.26
N ASN A 35 4.85 -5.63 -0.03
CA ASN A 35 6.05 -5.00 -0.59
C ASN A 35 6.25 -3.57 -0.05
N ALA A 36 5.17 -2.82 0.15
CA ALA A 36 5.19 -1.53 0.83
C ALA A 36 5.70 -1.66 2.27
N ALA A 37 5.26 -2.68 3.02
CA ALA A 37 5.74 -2.96 4.37
C ALA A 37 7.24 -3.29 4.38
N VAL A 38 7.74 -4.07 3.40
CA VAL A 38 9.18 -4.35 3.25
C VAL A 38 9.95 -3.06 2.95
N GLY A 39 9.49 -2.26 1.98
CA GLY A 39 10.12 -0.99 1.63
C GLY A 39 10.21 -0.03 2.83
N LEU A 40 9.13 0.09 3.60
CA LEU A 40 9.11 0.88 4.83
C LEU A 40 10.07 0.31 5.88
N GLY A 41 10.05 -1.00 6.08
CA GLY A 41 10.94 -1.71 7.00
C GLY A 41 12.42 -1.47 6.68
N CYS A 42 12.81 -1.52 5.40
CA CYS A 42 14.17 -1.21 4.96
C CYS A 42 14.61 0.21 5.35
N VAL A 43 13.72 1.20 5.25
CA VAL A 43 14.03 2.58 5.69
C VAL A 43 14.28 2.61 7.20
N TYR A 44 13.40 2.03 8.00
CA TYR A 44 13.56 2.00 9.46
C TYR A 44 14.75 1.15 9.94
N ALA A 45 15.13 0.13 9.18
CA ALA A 45 16.32 -0.67 9.44
C ALA A 45 17.63 0.05 9.03
N GLY A 46 17.55 1.23 8.42
CA GLY A 46 18.72 2.02 8.02
C GLY A 46 19.38 1.56 6.72
N ALA A 47 18.68 0.84 5.84
CA ALA A 47 19.23 0.43 4.54
C ALA A 47 19.55 1.67 3.70
N THR A 48 20.77 1.80 3.16
CA THR A 48 21.21 3.00 2.41
C THR A 48 21.37 2.75 0.91
N VAL A 49 21.48 1.48 0.49
CA VAL A 49 21.67 1.07 -0.91
C VAL A 49 20.77 -0.13 -1.19
N ALA A 50 20.10 -0.12 -2.34
CA ALA A 50 19.32 -1.24 -2.85
C ALA A 50 19.67 -1.49 -4.32
N ALA A 51 20.16 -2.68 -4.63
CA ALA A 51 20.37 -3.14 -6.01
C ALA A 51 19.24 -4.11 -6.38
N TRP A 52 18.62 -3.91 -7.54
CA TRP A 52 17.47 -4.73 -7.96
C TRP A 52 17.37 -4.81 -9.49
N TYR A 53 16.62 -5.81 -9.95
CA TYR A 53 16.25 -5.99 -11.36
C TYR A 53 14.71 -6.10 -11.45
N PRO A 54 14.06 -5.45 -12.44
CA PRO A 54 12.61 -5.51 -12.57
C PRO A 54 12.09 -6.93 -12.83
N ILE A 55 11.26 -7.43 -11.91
CA ILE A 55 10.58 -8.72 -12.02
C ILE A 55 9.27 -8.70 -11.22
N THR A 56 8.23 -9.32 -11.76
CA THR A 56 6.96 -9.50 -11.03
C THR A 56 7.13 -10.61 -9.99
N PRO A 57 6.59 -10.45 -8.77
CA PRO A 57 5.86 -9.30 -8.22
C PRO A 57 6.73 -8.29 -7.44
N SER A 58 8.07 -8.41 -7.44
CA SER A 58 8.94 -7.69 -6.51
C SER A 58 9.39 -6.29 -6.96
N THR A 59 9.09 -5.86 -8.19
CA THR A 59 9.37 -4.49 -8.65
C THR A 59 8.84 -3.43 -7.66
N SER A 60 7.65 -3.65 -7.08
CA SER A 60 7.05 -2.68 -6.16
C SER A 60 7.77 -2.59 -4.79
N VAL A 61 8.63 -3.53 -4.42
CA VAL A 61 9.48 -3.41 -3.22
C VAL A 61 10.46 -2.26 -3.39
N ALA A 62 11.16 -2.23 -4.53
CA ALA A 62 12.16 -1.21 -4.82
C ALA A 62 11.51 0.18 -4.97
N GLU A 63 10.36 0.25 -5.64
CA GLU A 63 9.57 1.49 -5.76
C GLU A 63 9.08 2.00 -4.40
N ALA A 64 8.59 1.10 -3.53
CA ALA A 64 8.17 1.48 -2.18
C ALA A 64 9.35 1.99 -1.34
N PHE A 65 10.51 1.31 -1.38
CA PHE A 65 11.70 1.75 -0.67
C PHE A 65 12.17 3.14 -1.12
N ASP A 66 12.23 3.39 -2.43
CA ASP A 66 12.59 4.69 -3.00
C ASP A 66 11.61 5.79 -2.56
N MET A 67 10.30 5.52 -2.68
CA MET A 67 9.25 6.42 -2.24
C MET A 67 9.37 6.77 -0.75
N TYR A 68 9.60 5.79 0.12
CA TYR A 68 9.74 6.03 1.55
C TYR A 68 11.05 6.74 1.91
N CYS A 69 12.15 6.48 1.20
CA CYS A 69 13.37 7.28 1.35
C CYS A 69 13.10 8.76 1.04
N HIS A 70 12.41 9.05 -0.07
CA HIS A 70 12.06 10.42 -0.44
C HIS A 70 11.10 11.11 0.54
N LYS A 71 10.22 10.35 1.20
CA LYS A 71 9.26 10.89 2.17
C LYS A 71 9.84 11.05 3.58
N LEU A 72 10.67 10.11 4.02
CA LEU A 72 11.04 9.96 5.43
C LEU A 72 12.50 10.35 5.71
N ARG A 73 13.39 10.33 4.71
CA ARG A 73 14.79 10.78 4.85
C ARG A 73 15.00 12.20 4.40
N VAL A 74 14.04 13.06 4.67
CA VAL A 74 14.13 14.51 4.41
C VAL A 74 13.92 15.21 5.74
N ASP A 75 14.91 16.00 6.12
CA ASP A 75 14.81 16.87 7.28
C ASP A 75 13.71 17.91 7.03
N LYS A 76 12.72 17.96 7.92
CA LYS A 76 11.51 18.77 7.73
C LYS A 76 11.79 20.28 7.81
N GLU A 77 12.84 20.69 8.50
CA GLU A 77 13.18 22.10 8.72
C GLU A 77 14.06 22.65 7.60
N THR A 78 15.02 21.83 7.14
CA THR A 78 16.05 22.24 6.19
C THR A 78 15.82 21.72 4.77
N GLY A 79 14.93 20.75 4.58
CA GLY A 79 14.69 20.08 3.31
C GLY A 79 15.86 19.23 2.81
N LYS A 80 16.91 19.06 3.62
CA LYS A 80 18.11 18.29 3.24
C LYS A 80 17.83 16.80 3.39
N ARG A 81 18.44 16.01 2.49
CA ARG A 81 18.36 14.54 2.58
C ARG A 81 19.25 14.02 3.71
N SER A 82 18.69 13.18 4.57
CA SER A 82 19.40 12.42 5.59
C SER A 82 19.92 11.11 4.99
N SER A 83 21.14 10.72 5.36
CA SER A 83 21.68 9.38 5.05
C SER A 83 21.28 8.32 6.09
N ARG A 84 20.71 8.74 7.23
CA ARG A 84 20.07 7.88 8.23
C ARG A 84 18.62 7.65 7.81
#